data_AF-A0AA96TNE8-F1
#
_entry.id   AF-A0AA96TNE8-F1
#
_cell.length_a   1.000
_cell.length_b   1.000
_cell.length_c   1.000
_cell.angle_alpha   90.00
_cell.angle_beta   90.00
_cell.angle_gamma   90.00
#
_symmetry.space_group_name_H-M   'P 1'
#
loop_
_entity.id
_entity.type
_entity.pdbx_description
1 polymer ?
#
loop_
_entity_poly.entity_id
_entity_poly.type
_entity_poly.pdbx_seq_one_letter_code
_entity_poly.pdbx_strand_id
1 'polypeptide(L)'
;MTADRQARAEDVHGFALGLPHVTVVHGARGNVVYQVGGKSFVFFRTPRPDAVDAATGERLPDVIVFWVESEADKQALIQDETTPFFTTPHFDGHNSVLVQASRLGEIARQELAELVQEAWLAQASARRRVAWLAAHGTTPTSDPDPTDSRPRTLSRSRSNRGLHS
;
A
#
# COMPACT_ATOMS: atom_id res chain seq x y z
N MET A 1 -0.10 -14.19 26.77
CA MET A 1 -0.23 -13.36 25.55
C MET A 1 -1.16 -12.23 25.89
N THR A 2 -0.65 -11.01 26.03
CA THR A 2 -1.47 -9.82 26.30
C THR A 2 -2.41 -9.62 25.11
N ALA A 3 -3.71 -9.49 25.35
CA ALA A 3 -4.65 -9.18 24.28
C ALA A 3 -4.22 -7.87 23.60
N ASP A 4 -4.12 -7.88 22.28
CA ASP A 4 -3.81 -6.67 21.53
C ASP A 4 -4.95 -5.65 21.71
N ARG A 5 -4.59 -4.38 21.82
CA ARG A 5 -5.58 -3.31 22.00
C ARG A 5 -6.12 -2.87 20.65
N GLN A 6 -7.30 -2.26 20.67
CA GLN A 6 -7.88 -1.63 19.48
C GLN A 6 -7.03 -0.46 18.98
N ALA A 7 -7.04 -0.25 17.67
CA ALA A 7 -6.23 0.76 16.99
C ALA A 7 -6.80 2.18 17.15
N ARG A 8 -5.94 3.19 16.93
CA ARG A 8 -6.29 4.60 16.99
C ARG A 8 -5.58 5.40 15.90
N ALA A 9 -6.06 6.60 15.62
CA ALA A 9 -5.41 7.49 14.65
C ALA A 9 -3.93 7.78 14.98
N GLU A 10 -3.59 7.88 16.27
CA GLU A 10 -2.21 8.10 16.72
C GLU A 10 -1.28 6.92 16.38
N ASP A 11 -1.81 5.69 16.30
CA ASP A 11 -1.04 4.52 15.89
C ASP A 11 -0.63 4.62 14.43
N VAL A 12 -1.49 5.15 13.54
CA VAL A 12 -1.16 5.39 12.13
C VAL A 12 0.08 6.28 12.03
N HIS A 13 0.09 7.38 12.80
CA HIS A 13 1.22 8.31 12.83
C HIS A 13 2.49 7.62 13.34
N GLY A 14 2.39 6.88 14.45
CA GLY A 14 3.52 6.18 15.05
C GLY A 14 4.12 5.11 14.13
N PHE A 15 3.28 4.28 13.50
CA PHE A 15 3.72 3.24 12.58
C PHE A 15 4.32 3.82 11.31
N ALA A 16 3.67 4.81 10.68
CA ALA A 16 4.19 5.41 9.46
C ALA A 16 5.56 6.07 9.70
N LEU A 17 5.75 6.78 10.83
CA LEU A 17 7.03 7.39 11.19
C LEU A 17 8.10 6.38 11.58
N GLY A 18 7.71 5.18 12.03
CA GLY A 18 8.64 4.10 12.37
C GLY A 18 9.26 3.41 11.15
N LEU A 19 8.69 3.61 9.94
CA LEU A 19 9.16 2.98 8.72
C LEU A 19 10.35 3.72 8.09
N PRO A 20 11.29 3.01 7.47
CA PRO A 20 12.50 3.62 6.93
C PRO A 20 12.19 4.47 5.69
N HIS A 21 12.97 5.54 5.53
CA HIS A 21 12.88 6.44 4.38
C HIS A 21 11.52 7.14 4.21
N VAL A 22 10.75 7.25 5.30
CA VAL A 22 9.50 7.99 5.31
C VAL A 22 9.75 9.49 5.43
N THR A 23 9.04 10.25 4.61
CA THR A 23 8.96 11.70 4.67
C THR A 23 7.52 12.12 4.92
N VAL A 24 7.34 13.15 5.76
CA VAL A 24 6.03 13.75 6.00
C VAL A 24 5.89 15.03 5.20
N VAL A 25 4.84 15.11 4.39
CA VAL A 25 4.44 16.31 3.67
C VAL A 25 3.08 16.76 4.20
N HIS A 26 2.85 18.06 4.22
CA HIS A 26 1.56 18.62 4.57
C HIS A 26 0.87 19.10 3.29
N GLY A 27 -0.37 18.63 3.07
CA GLY A 27 -1.18 19.06 1.95
C GLY A 27 -1.65 20.51 2.09
N ALA A 28 -2.33 21.02 1.07
CA ALA A 28 -2.77 22.42 1.00
C ALA A 28 -3.65 22.89 2.18
N ARG A 29 -4.29 21.96 2.90
CA ARG A 29 -5.10 22.26 4.11
C ARG A 29 -4.44 21.75 5.40
N GLY A 30 -3.12 21.56 5.39
CA GLY A 30 -2.37 21.08 6.55
C GLY A 30 -2.52 19.59 6.85
N ASN A 31 -3.20 18.84 5.98
CA ASN A 31 -3.44 17.42 6.18
C ASN A 31 -2.15 16.60 5.97
N VAL A 32 -1.92 15.61 6.83
CA VAL A 32 -0.66 14.85 6.88
C VAL A 32 -0.61 13.81 5.76
N VAL A 33 0.50 13.76 5.03
CA VAL A 33 0.78 12.82 3.94
C VAL A 33 2.11 12.14 4.22
N TYR A 34 2.08 10.82 4.40
CA TYR A 34 3.27 9.99 4.56
C TYR A 34 3.70 9.45 3.21
N GLN A 35 4.98 9.67 2.88
CA GLN A 35 5.55 9.26 1.61
C GLN A 35 6.81 8.43 1.80
N VAL A 36 7.05 7.50 0.87
CA VAL A 36 8.31 6.79 0.72
C VAL A 36 8.86 7.08 -0.68
N GLY A 37 10.00 7.78 -0.75
CA GLY A 37 10.60 8.14 -2.05
C GLY A 37 9.72 9.02 -2.92
N GLY A 38 8.99 9.95 -2.31
CA GLY A 38 8.09 10.88 -2.99
C GLY A 38 6.73 10.30 -3.38
N LYS A 39 6.47 9.01 -3.10
CA LYS A 39 5.16 8.39 -3.31
C LYS A 39 4.40 8.27 -2.01
N SER A 40 3.18 8.79 -1.97
CA SER A 40 2.28 8.67 -0.83
C SER A 40 1.88 7.21 -0.61
N PHE A 41 1.87 6.77 0.64
CA PHE A 41 1.42 5.43 1.03
C PHE A 41 0.35 5.46 2.14
N VAL A 42 0.33 6.51 2.96
CA VAL A 42 -0.79 6.83 3.85
C VAL A 42 -1.03 8.34 3.83
N PHE A 43 -2.28 8.80 3.78
CA PHE A 43 -2.58 10.19 4.07
C PHE A 43 -3.94 10.41 4.72
N PHE A 44 -3.98 11.44 5.56
CA PHE A 44 -5.20 11.95 6.18
C PHE A 44 -5.87 12.86 5.15
N ARG A 45 -7.02 12.44 4.65
CA ARG A 45 -7.76 13.15 3.62
C ARG A 45 -8.61 14.23 4.28
N THR A 46 -8.58 15.41 3.70
CA THR A 46 -9.53 16.47 4.05
C THR A 46 -10.95 16.05 3.63
N PRO A 47 -12.03 16.53 4.28
CA PRO A 47 -13.40 16.20 3.85
C PRO A 47 -13.66 16.52 2.36
N ARG A 48 -14.29 15.59 1.65
CA ARG A 48 -14.58 15.65 0.20
C ARG A 48 -15.99 15.14 -0.11
N PRO A 49 -16.62 15.61 -1.20
CA PRO A 49 -18.00 15.26 -1.53
C PRO A 49 -18.21 13.80 -1.95
N ASP A 50 -17.16 13.07 -2.33
CA ASP A 50 -17.26 11.64 -2.68
C ASP A 50 -17.28 10.71 -1.46
N ALA A 51 -16.91 11.22 -0.26
CA ALA A 51 -16.90 10.47 0.98
C ALA A 51 -17.87 11.12 1.97
N VAL A 52 -19.09 10.57 2.03
CA VAL A 52 -20.19 11.08 2.86
C VAL A 52 -20.76 9.98 3.74
N ASP A 53 -21.28 10.36 4.90
CA ASP A 53 -22.06 9.47 5.75
C ASP A 53 -23.39 9.11 5.04
N ALA A 54 -23.71 7.82 5.00
CA ALA A 54 -24.86 7.33 4.24
C ALA A 54 -26.21 7.74 4.85
N ALA A 55 -26.28 7.99 6.16
CA ALA A 55 -27.52 8.34 6.84
C ALA A 55 -27.81 9.85 6.79
N THR A 56 -26.77 10.67 6.92
CA THR A 56 -26.88 12.14 7.03
C THR A 56 -26.53 12.87 5.73
N GLY A 57 -25.75 12.25 4.85
CA GLY A 57 -25.19 12.89 3.66
C GLY A 57 -24.07 13.89 3.95
N GLU A 58 -23.65 14.03 5.22
CA GLU A 58 -22.56 14.93 5.60
C GLU A 58 -21.20 14.36 5.18
N ARG A 59 -20.24 15.25 4.89
CA ARG A 59 -18.89 14.82 4.49
C ARG A 59 -18.14 14.23 5.68
N LEU A 60 -17.52 13.08 5.44
CA LEU A 60 -16.68 12.43 6.43
C LEU A 60 -15.43 13.30 6.72
N PRO A 61 -15.22 13.76 7.97
CA PRO A 61 -14.17 14.72 8.29
C PRO A 61 -12.78 14.08 8.47
N ASP A 62 -12.72 12.78 8.70
CA ASP A 62 -11.59 12.05 9.27
C ASP A 62 -11.18 10.82 8.43
N VAL A 63 -11.35 10.89 7.10
CA VAL A 63 -10.98 9.80 6.20
C VAL A 63 -9.46 9.66 6.08
N ILE A 64 -8.95 8.45 6.22
CA ILE A 64 -7.56 8.07 5.98
C ILE A 64 -7.50 7.16 4.76
N VAL A 65 -6.48 7.35 3.93
CA VAL A 65 -6.22 6.55 2.72
C VAL A 65 -4.99 5.70 2.94
N PHE A 66 -5.09 4.40 2.63
CA PHE A 66 -3.99 3.44 2.66
C PHE A 66 -3.80 2.85 1.26
N TRP A 67 -2.57 2.83 0.75
CA TRP A 67 -2.27 2.06 -0.45
C TRP A 67 -2.27 0.56 -0.13
N VAL A 68 -2.60 -0.23 -1.14
CA VAL A 68 -2.50 -1.70 -1.11
C VAL A 68 -1.75 -2.18 -2.35
N GLU A 69 -1.26 -3.42 -2.35
CA GLU A 69 -0.42 -3.93 -3.43
C GLU A 69 -1.20 -4.05 -4.73
N SER A 70 -2.42 -4.58 -4.68
CA SER A 70 -3.26 -4.81 -5.87
C SER A 70 -4.72 -4.40 -5.69
N GLU A 71 -5.46 -4.32 -6.80
CA GLU A 71 -6.92 -4.17 -6.75
C GLU A 71 -7.57 -5.39 -6.08
N ALA A 72 -6.99 -6.59 -6.21
CA ALA A 72 -7.54 -7.78 -5.54
C ALA A 72 -7.47 -7.66 -4.01
N ASP A 73 -6.36 -7.15 -3.46
CA ASP A 73 -6.22 -6.91 -2.01
C ASP A 73 -7.20 -5.85 -1.52
N LYS A 74 -7.38 -4.78 -2.32
CA LYS A 74 -8.41 -3.77 -2.06
C LYS A 74 -9.80 -4.41 -1.98
N GLN A 75 -10.15 -5.24 -2.96
CA GLN A 75 -11.45 -5.90 -3.02
C GLN A 75 -11.66 -6.85 -1.84
N ALA A 76 -10.63 -7.61 -1.45
CA ALA A 76 -10.69 -8.48 -0.28
C ALA A 76 -11.01 -7.71 1.00
N LEU A 77 -10.36 -6.55 1.22
CA LEU A 77 -10.61 -5.71 2.39
C LEU A 77 -12.01 -5.11 2.38
N ILE A 78 -12.47 -4.52 1.26
CA ILE A 78 -13.77 -3.81 1.24
C ILE A 78 -14.99 -4.75 1.18
N GLN A 79 -14.81 -6.00 0.77
CA GLN A 79 -15.89 -7.00 0.73
C GLN A 79 -16.06 -7.72 2.06
N ASP A 80 -15.06 -7.67 2.94
CA ASP A 80 -15.16 -8.20 4.29
C ASP A 80 -15.93 -7.23 5.19
N GLU A 81 -17.20 -7.57 5.46
CA GLU A 81 -18.11 -6.80 6.32
C GLU A 81 -17.62 -6.67 7.78
N THR A 82 -16.63 -7.46 8.19
CA THR A 82 -16.02 -7.35 9.53
C THR A 82 -14.99 -6.24 9.62
N THR A 83 -14.57 -5.67 8.49
CA THR A 83 -13.59 -4.59 8.45
C THR A 83 -14.23 -3.21 8.26
N PRO A 84 -13.59 -2.12 8.72
CA PRO A 84 -14.12 -0.76 8.57
C PRO A 84 -13.76 -0.12 7.21
N PHE A 85 -13.16 -0.88 6.29
CA PHE A 85 -12.63 -0.36 5.04
C PHE A 85 -13.74 -0.13 4.01
N PHE A 86 -13.56 0.91 3.20
CA PHE A 86 -14.47 1.23 2.11
C PHE A 86 -13.74 1.85 0.92
N THR A 87 -14.47 2.06 -0.18
CA THR A 87 -14.02 2.80 -1.36
C THR A 87 -15.11 3.79 -1.79
N THR A 88 -14.76 4.74 -2.65
CA THR A 88 -15.72 5.61 -3.34
C THR A 88 -15.51 5.49 -4.85
N PRO A 89 -16.46 5.89 -5.70
CA PRO A 89 -16.28 5.87 -7.16
C PRO A 89 -15.05 6.65 -7.65
N HIS A 90 -14.58 7.62 -6.84
CA HIS A 90 -13.36 8.36 -7.13
C HIS A 90 -12.09 7.50 -7.08
N PHE A 91 -12.13 6.38 -6.36
CA PHE A 91 -11.02 5.43 -6.21
C PHE A 91 -11.19 4.17 -7.08
N ASP A 92 -12.12 4.16 -8.04
CA ASP A 92 -12.27 3.03 -8.97
C ASP A 92 -10.99 2.87 -9.82
N GLY A 93 -10.45 1.65 -9.85
CA GLY A 93 -9.17 1.35 -10.50
C GLY A 93 -7.93 1.91 -9.79
N HIS A 94 -8.09 2.45 -8.58
CA HIS A 94 -6.99 2.91 -7.73
C HIS A 94 -6.75 1.94 -6.57
N ASN A 95 -5.51 1.48 -6.41
CA ASN A 95 -5.08 0.55 -5.35
C ASN A 95 -4.99 1.25 -3.98
N SER A 96 -6.13 1.68 -3.45
CA SER A 96 -6.22 2.19 -2.08
C SER A 96 -7.56 1.88 -1.45
N VAL A 97 -7.52 1.66 -0.14
CA VAL A 97 -8.69 1.56 0.72
C VAL A 97 -8.82 2.83 1.57
N LEU A 98 -10.05 3.12 1.96
CA LEU A 98 -10.41 4.24 2.82
C LEU A 98 -10.90 3.70 4.16
N VAL A 99 -10.66 4.45 5.23
CA VAL A 99 -11.24 4.19 6.56
C VAL A 99 -11.53 5.52 7.24
N GLN A 100 -12.58 5.59 8.05
CA GLN A 100 -12.79 6.72 8.96
C GLN A 100 -11.92 6.53 10.20
N ALA A 101 -11.16 7.55 10.60
CA ALA A 101 -10.27 7.46 11.76
C ALA A 101 -11.03 7.06 13.04
N SER A 102 -12.27 7.55 13.20
CA SER A 102 -13.20 7.19 14.28
C SER A 102 -13.58 5.70 14.32
N ARG A 103 -13.45 4.97 13.21
CA ARG A 103 -13.73 3.54 13.08
C ARG A 103 -12.49 2.65 13.21
N LEU A 104 -11.29 3.22 13.37
CA LEU A 104 -10.06 2.43 13.58
C LEU A 104 -10.14 1.54 14.83
N GLY A 105 -10.99 1.88 15.80
CA GLY A 105 -11.22 1.04 16.98
C GLY A 105 -11.93 -0.29 16.70
N GLU A 106 -12.34 -0.55 15.46
CA GLU A 106 -12.92 -1.82 15.00
C GLU A 106 -11.85 -2.86 14.63
N ILE A 107 -10.59 -2.43 14.43
CA ILE A 107 -9.46 -3.32 14.11
C ILE A 107 -8.40 -3.33 15.20
N ALA A 108 -7.70 -4.46 15.30
CA ALA A 108 -6.60 -4.60 16.23
C ALA A 108 -5.44 -3.66 15.86
N ARG A 109 -4.69 -3.18 16.85
CA ARG A 109 -3.52 -2.31 16.61
C ARG A 109 -2.46 -3.02 15.76
N GLN A 110 -2.26 -4.31 15.95
CA GLN A 110 -1.32 -5.13 15.20
C GLN A 110 -1.75 -5.23 13.73
N GLU A 111 -3.04 -5.42 13.47
CA GLU A 111 -3.61 -5.41 12.11
C GLU A 111 -3.39 -4.04 11.43
N LEU A 112 -3.61 -2.94 12.15
CA LEU A 112 -3.26 -1.61 11.64
C LEU A 112 -1.76 -1.47 11.34
N ALA A 113 -0.90 -2.05 12.18
CA ALA A 113 0.54 -2.02 11.96
C ALA A 113 0.93 -2.74 10.66
N GLU A 114 0.32 -3.89 10.39
CA GLU A 114 0.49 -4.67 9.17
C GLU A 114 0.01 -3.89 7.95
N LEU A 115 -1.19 -3.31 8.00
CA LEU A 115 -1.72 -2.48 6.91
C LEU A 115 -0.81 -1.28 6.58
N VAL A 116 -0.28 -0.58 7.58
CA VAL A 116 0.64 0.55 7.36
C VAL A 116 1.94 0.08 6.71
N GLN A 117 2.44 -1.10 7.10
CA GLN A 117 3.64 -1.71 6.51
C GLN A 117 3.40 -2.15 5.05
N GLU A 118 2.28 -2.79 4.77
CA GLU A 118 1.87 -3.21 3.43
C GLU A 118 1.70 -2.00 2.50
N ALA A 119 1.07 -0.93 2.99
CA ALA A 119 0.95 0.32 2.24
C ALA A 119 2.33 0.89 1.86
N TRP A 120 3.28 0.89 2.81
CA TRP A 120 4.65 1.30 2.52
C TRP A 120 5.33 0.38 1.51
N LEU A 121 5.15 -0.94 1.61
CA LEU A 121 5.69 -1.92 0.67
C LEU A 121 5.13 -1.73 -0.74
N ALA A 122 3.84 -1.42 -0.88
CA ALA A 122 3.19 -1.14 -2.16
C ALA A 122 3.82 0.05 -2.90
N GLN A 123 4.39 1.01 -2.15
CA GLN A 123 4.93 2.25 -2.71
C GLN A 123 6.46 2.32 -2.73
N ALA A 124 7.13 1.57 -1.86
CA ALA A 124 8.57 1.52 -1.78
C ALA A 124 9.19 1.00 -3.09
N SER A 125 10.38 1.52 -3.43
CA SER A 125 11.13 0.98 -4.57
C SER A 125 11.52 -0.48 -4.32
N ALA A 126 11.74 -1.25 -5.39
CA ALA A 126 12.15 -2.65 -5.30
C ALA A 126 13.35 -2.86 -4.35
N ARG A 127 14.36 -1.98 -4.42
CA ARG A 127 15.52 -2.01 -3.51
C ARG A 127 15.12 -1.86 -2.04
N ARG A 128 14.21 -0.94 -1.72
CA ARG A 128 13.75 -0.70 -0.34
C ARG A 128 12.89 -1.85 0.17
N ARG A 129 11.99 -2.38 -0.67
CA ARG A 129 11.20 -3.60 -0.36
C ARG A 129 12.12 -4.77 -0.01
N VAL A 130 13.09 -5.08 -0.86
CA VAL A 130 14.04 -6.18 -0.64
C VAL A 130 14.82 -5.99 0.66
N ALA A 131 15.34 -4.77 0.91
CA ALA A 131 16.06 -4.48 2.15
C ALA A 131 15.19 -4.63 3.40
N TRP A 132 13.93 -4.20 3.34
CA TRP A 132 12.97 -4.32 4.44
C TRP A 132 12.66 -5.79 4.76
N LEU A 133 12.28 -6.57 3.74
CA LEU A 133 11.91 -7.99 3.89
C LEU A 133 13.09 -8.83 4.39
N ALA A 134 14.31 -8.54 3.93
CA ALA A 134 15.52 -9.21 4.42
C ALA A 134 15.79 -8.93 5.91
N ALA A 135 15.43 -7.74 6.42
CA ALA A 135 15.65 -7.35 7.80
C ALA A 135 14.53 -7.79 8.76
N HIS A 136 13.30 -7.95 8.26
CA HIS A 136 12.10 -8.18 9.10
C HIS A 136 11.50 -9.58 8.95
N GLY A 137 12.13 -10.45 8.14
CA GLY A 137 11.74 -11.85 8.05
C GLY A 137 10.35 -12.03 7.46
N THR A 138 10.25 -11.92 6.14
CA THR A 138 9.19 -12.60 5.39
C THR A 138 9.78 -13.06 4.06
N THR A 139 9.97 -14.37 3.94
CA THR A 139 10.13 -15.04 2.66
C THR A 139 8.96 -14.58 1.79
N PRO A 140 9.17 -14.10 0.55
CA PRO A 140 8.05 -13.86 -0.34
C PRO A 140 7.28 -15.17 -0.44
N THR A 141 5.97 -15.15 -0.17
CA THR A 141 5.08 -16.20 -0.68
C THR A 141 5.18 -16.11 -2.20
N SER A 142 6.13 -16.85 -2.75
CA SER A 142 6.27 -17.07 -4.17
C SER A 142 5.08 -17.92 -4.59
N ASP A 143 4.01 -17.29 -5.05
CA ASP A 143 3.22 -17.94 -6.08
C ASP A 143 4.11 -18.00 -7.34
N PRO A 144 4.40 -19.20 -7.88
CA PRO A 144 5.17 -19.29 -9.11
C PRO A 144 4.31 -18.82 -10.28
N ASP A 145 4.66 -17.67 -10.87
CA ASP A 145 4.19 -17.28 -12.20
C ASP A 145 4.64 -18.35 -13.22
N PRO A 146 3.72 -19.08 -13.89
CA PRO A 146 4.08 -20.09 -14.87
C PRO A 146 4.31 -19.42 -16.23
N THR A 147 5.23 -18.46 -16.33
CA THR A 147 5.52 -17.82 -17.62
C THR A 147 6.99 -17.42 -17.79
N ASP A 148 7.90 -18.40 -17.67
CA ASP A 148 9.18 -18.32 -18.40
C ASP A 148 9.42 -19.59 -19.22
N SER A 149 8.75 -19.64 -20.37
CA SER A 149 9.18 -20.47 -21.50
C SER A 149 9.88 -19.58 -22.52
N ARG A 150 11.15 -19.25 -22.24
CA ARG A 150 12.08 -18.77 -23.26
C ARG A 150 12.91 -19.93 -23.80
N PRO A 151 12.85 -20.25 -25.10
CA PRO A 151 13.65 -21.32 -25.67
C PRO A 151 15.14 -20.95 -25.74
N ARG A 152 15.94 -21.99 -25.47
CA ARG A 152 17.41 -22.02 -25.45
C ARG A 152 18.06 -21.46 -26.71
N THR A 153 19.16 -20.77 -26.47
CA THR A 153 20.20 -20.30 -27.38
C THR A 153 20.63 -21.36 -28.40
N LEU A 154 20.53 -21.05 -29.70
CA LEU A 154 21.34 -21.67 -30.75
C LEU A 154 22.58 -20.79 -30.97
N SER A 155 23.70 -21.23 -30.41
CA SER A 155 25.02 -20.74 -30.77
C SER A 155 25.53 -21.56 -31.96
N ARG A 156 25.85 -20.91 -33.08
CA ARG A 156 26.88 -21.39 -34.01
C ARG A 156 27.45 -20.24 -34.85
N SER A 157 28.70 -19.92 -34.49
CA SER A 157 29.84 -19.40 -35.24
C SER A 157 29.66 -18.39 -36.38
N ARG A 158 30.29 -17.23 -36.15
CA ARG A 158 30.91 -16.38 -37.16
C ARG A 158 31.94 -17.13 -38.01
N SER A 159 32.04 -16.77 -39.28
CA SER A 159 33.33 -16.42 -39.89
C SER A 159 33.12 -15.50 -41.08
N ASN A 160 33.77 -14.33 -40.99
CA ASN A 160 33.88 -13.31 -42.00
C ASN A 160 35.36 -13.22 -42.40
N ARG A 161 35.66 -13.27 -43.71
CA ARG A 161 36.88 -12.85 -44.41
C ARG A 161 36.71 -13.32 -45.85
N GLY A 162 36.91 -12.57 -46.93
CA GLY A 162 37.52 -11.26 -47.18
C GLY A 162 37.82 -11.25 -48.69
N LEU A 163 37.77 -10.07 -49.32
CA LEU A 163 37.99 -9.84 -50.75
C LEU A 163 39.33 -10.42 -51.25
N HIS A 164 39.41 -10.73 -52.55
CA HIS A 164 40.49 -10.25 -53.44
C HIS A 164 40.15 -10.45 -54.92
N SER A 165 40.38 -9.35 -55.66
CA SER A 165 40.61 -9.14 -57.11
C SER A 165 39.55 -9.54 -58.14
#